data_AF-A0A1Z1MGA2-F1
#
_entry.id   AF-A0A1Z1MGA2-F1
#
_cell.length_a   1.000
_cell.length_b   1.000
_cell.length_c   1.000
_cell.angle_alpha   90.00
_cell.angle_beta   90.00
_cell.angle_gamma   90.00
#
_symmetry.space_group_name_H-M   'P 1'
#
loop_
_entity.id
_entity.type
_entity.pdbx_description
1 polymer ?
#
loop_
_entity_poly.entity_id
_entity_poly.type
_entity_poly.pdbx_seq_one_letter_code
_entity_poly.pdbx_strand_id
1 'polypeptide(L)' 'MAVPKKRTSKSKSKKAQWKRKAFFISKKSLSLAKSLIVDKQSSFVYINDSSIFNF' A
#
# COMPACT_ATOMS: atom_id res chain seq x y z
N MET A 1 24.41 23.22 -8.70
CA MET A 1 23.19 22.40 -8.91
C MET A 1 22.43 22.97 -10.10
N ALA A 2 21.92 22.13 -11.00
CA ALA A 2 21.13 22.60 -12.13
C ALA A 2 19.72 23.00 -11.67
N VAL A 3 19.30 24.24 -11.96
CA VAL A 3 17.97 24.76 -11.64
C VAL A 3 17.09 24.69 -12.89
N PRO A 4 15.84 24.21 -12.79
CA PRO A 4 14.95 24.15 -13.95
C PRO A 4 14.60 25.56 -14.44
N LYS A 5 14.94 25.87 -15.69
CA LYS A 5 14.62 27.17 -16.30
C LYS A 5 13.11 27.39 -16.49
N LYS A 6 12.33 26.31 -16.62
CA LYS A 6 10.89 26.32 -16.89
C LYS A 6 10.18 25.25 -16.07
N ARG A 7 8.91 25.52 -15.73
CA ARG A 7 8.06 24.55 -15.01
C ARG A 7 7.75 23.35 -15.91
N THR A 8 7.59 22.19 -15.28
CA THR A 8 7.08 21.00 -15.96
C THR A 8 5.61 21.19 -16.34
N SER A 9 5.22 20.76 -17.54
CA SER A 9 3.83 20.82 -17.97
C SER A 9 2.99 19.76 -17.25
N LYS A 10 1.66 19.97 -17.18
CA LYS A 10 0.74 19.06 -16.49
C LYS A 10 0.80 17.64 -17.06
N SER A 11 0.89 17.50 -18.37
CA SER A 11 1.05 16.21 -19.05
C SER A 11 2.35 15.48 -18.65
N LYS A 12 3.45 16.22 -18.46
CA LYS A 12 4.75 15.67 -18.06
C LYS A 12 4.94 15.50 -16.55
N SER A 13 3.93 15.78 -15.73
CA SER A 13 4.02 15.77 -14.25
C SER A 13 4.22 14.38 -13.63
N LYS A 14 4.16 13.29 -14.42
CA LYS A 14 4.35 11.87 -14.00
C LYS A 14 3.46 11.36 -12.84
N LYS A 15 2.50 12.14 -12.36
CA LYS A 15 1.54 11.78 -11.30
C LYS A 15 0.77 10.48 -11.57
N ALA A 16 0.48 10.17 -12.84
CA ALA A 16 -0.20 8.93 -13.22
C ALA A 16 0.59 7.68 -12.83
N GLN A 17 1.92 7.72 -12.91
CA GLN A 17 2.78 6.59 -12.53
C GLN A 17 2.72 6.32 -11.03
N TRP A 18 2.66 7.37 -10.21
CA TRP A 18 2.48 7.24 -8.76
C TRP A 18 1.13 6.62 -8.41
N LYS A 19 0.05 7.12 -9.03
CA LYS A 19 -1.30 6.56 -8.85
C LYS A 19 -1.37 5.08 -9.27
N ARG A 20 -0.69 4.71 -10.36
CA ARG A 20 -0.62 3.32 -10.83
C ARG A 20 0.06 2.40 -9.81
N LYS A 21 1.15 2.85 -9.17
CA LYS A 21 1.80 2.08 -8.09
C LYS A 21 0.84 1.89 -6.91
N ALA A 22 0.18 2.95 -6.46
CA ALA A 22 -0.79 2.89 -5.36
C ALA A 22 -1.94 1.91 -5.65
N PHE A 23 -2.44 1.89 -6.89
CA PHE A 23 -3.49 0.96 -7.31
C PHE A 23 -3.10 -0.52 -7.18
N PHE A 24 -1.84 -0.88 -7.46
CA PHE A 24 -1.40 -2.26 -7.28
C PHE A 24 -1.22 -2.63 -5.81
N ILE A 25 -0.75 -1.69 -4.99
CA ILE A 25 -0.64 -1.90 -3.54
C ILE A 25 -2.04 -2.05 -2.90
N SER A 26 -3.02 -1.24 -3.31
CA SER A 26 -4.38 -1.34 -2.75
C SER A 26 -5.03 -2.69 -3.03
N LYS A 27 -4.83 -3.26 -4.22
CA LYS A 27 -5.31 -4.62 -4.54
C LYS A 27 -4.73 -5.68 -3.61
N LYS A 28 -3.43 -5.63 -3.36
CA LYS A 28 -2.75 -6.56 -2.45
C LYS A 28 -3.26 -6.40 -1.02
N SER A 29 -3.35 -5.16 -0.53
CA SER A 29 -3.86 -4.84 0.80
C SER A 29 -5.29 -5.31 1.00
N LEU A 30 -6.16 -5.15 0.00
CA LEU A 30 -7.56 -5.59 0.06
C LEU A 30 -7.63 -7.12 0.13
N SER A 31 -6.85 -7.82 -0.70
CA SER A 31 -6.77 -9.29 -0.65
C SER A 31 -6.33 -9.79 0.72
N LEU A 32 -5.33 -9.14 1.32
CA LEU A 32 -4.83 -9.47 2.65
C LEU A 32 -5.90 -9.22 3.73
N ALA A 33 -6.56 -8.08 3.69
CA ALA A 33 -7.63 -7.76 4.64
C ALA A 33 -8.79 -8.76 4.60
N LYS A 34 -9.18 -9.21 3.40
CA LYS A 34 -10.19 -10.26 3.24
C LYS A 34 -9.74 -11.59 3.85
N SER A 35 -8.48 -11.97 3.66
CA SER A 35 -7.92 -13.18 4.28
C SER A 35 -7.99 -13.11 5.80
N LEU A 36 -7.59 -11.96 6.37
CA LEU A 36 -7.60 -11.72 7.81
C LEU A 36 -8.99 -11.89 8.43
N ILE A 37 -10.03 -11.34 7.80
CA ILE A 37 -11.41 -11.42 8.30
C ILE A 37 -11.94 -12.86 8.31
N VAL A 38 -11.53 -13.70 7.35
CA VAL A 38 -12.01 -15.08 7.25
C VAL A 38 -11.36 -16.01 8.28
N ASP A 39 -10.18 -15.62 8.81
CA ASP A 39 -9.41 -16.33 9.83
C ASP A 39 -9.11 -17.81 9.52
N LYS A 40 -9.03 -18.15 8.22
CA LYS A 40 -8.67 -19.48 7.70
C LYS A 40 -7.32 -19.47 6.97
N GLN A 41 -6.46 -18.54 7.32
CA GLN A 41 -5.16 -18.39 6.67
C GLN A 41 -4.15 -19.43 7.18
N SER A 42 -3.60 -20.23 6.26
CA SER A 42 -2.58 -21.24 6.55
C SER A 42 -1.16 -20.80 6.21
N SER A 43 -1.00 -19.73 5.41
CA SER A 43 0.29 -19.31 4.85
C SER A 43 1.00 -18.19 5.62
N PHE A 44 0.31 -17.50 6.52
CA PHE A 44 0.89 -16.43 7.32
C PHE A 44 0.26 -16.39 8.71
N VAL A 45 1.04 -15.93 9.69
CA VAL A 45 0.58 -15.76 11.07
C VAL A 45 0.17 -14.31 11.27
N TYR A 46 -1.06 -14.09 11.72
CA TYR A 46 -1.52 -12.81 12.23
C TYR A 46 -1.68 -12.92 13.74
N ILE A 47 -0.94 -12.09 14.48
CA ILE A 47 -0.98 -12.10 15.94
C ILE A 47 -2.26 -11.40 16.37
N ASN A 48 -3.28 -12.18 16.72
CA ASN A 48 -4.55 -11.69 17.27
C ASN A 48 -4.69 -11.96 18.77
N ASP A 49 -3.59 -12.32 19.42
CA ASP A 49 -3.61 -12.75 20.81
C ASP A 49 -3.76 -11.53 21.73
N SER A 50 -4.93 -11.41 22.36
CA SER A 50 -5.23 -10.34 23.33
C SER A 50 -4.36 -10.42 24.58
N SER A 51 -3.72 -11.57 24.82
CA SER A 51 -2.78 -11.79 25.92
C SER A 51 -1.50 -10.95 25.83
N ILE A 52 -1.10 -10.49 24.64
CA ILE A 52 0.13 -9.72 24.40
C ILE A 52 0.02 -8.26 24.88
N PHE A 53 -1.20 -7.75 25.01
CA PHE A 53 -1.46 -6.38 25.47
C PHE A 53 -1.74 -6.29 26.98
N ASN A 54 -1.70 -7.41 27.70
CA ASN A 54 -1.74 -7.43 29.16
C ASN A 54 -0.33 -7.19 29.71
N PHE A 55 0.10 -5.94 29.72
CA PHE A 55 1.21 -5.47 30.53
C PHE A 55 0.68 -4.59 31.68
#